data_AF-A0A2N2W3G3-F1
#
_entry.id   AF-A0A2N2W3G3-F1
#
_cell.length_a   1.000
_cell.length_b   1.000
_cell.length_c   1.000
_cell.angle_alpha   90.00
_cell.angle_beta   90.00
_cell.angle_gamma   90.00
#
_symmetry.space_group_name_H-M   'P 1'
#
loop_
_entity.id
_entity.type
_entity.pdbx_description
1 polymer ?
#
loop_
_entity_poly.entity_id
_entity_poly.type
_entity_poly.pdbx_seq_one_letter_code
_entity_poly.pdbx_strand_id
1 'polypeptide(L)' 'MLFGQARLQVIHNSADAAAAEVDVWLNDQLLIDNFAFRTASPFIDAPSGVDFDVVIQPSNSTDTLNALARFTYNLVDGET' A
#
# COMPACT_ATOMS: atom_id res chain seq x y z
N MET A 1 -9.16 -16.44 17.43
CA MET A 1 -9.79 -15.32 16.73
C MET A 1 -9.36 -15.42 15.28
N LEU A 2 -10.29 -15.66 14.36
CA LEU A 2 -9.97 -15.67 12.93
C LEU A 2 -9.79 -14.19 12.55
N PHE A 3 -8.55 -13.78 12.25
CA PHE A 3 -8.37 -12.52 11.55
C PHE A 3 -8.93 -12.72 10.14
N GLY A 4 -9.91 -11.91 9.76
CA GLY A 4 -10.42 -11.91 8.39
C GLY A 4 -9.32 -11.44 7.43
N GLN A 5 -9.40 -11.84 6.17
CA GLN A 5 -8.52 -11.32 5.11
C GLN A 5 -9.34 -10.36 4.24
N ALA A 6 -8.90 -9.11 4.14
CA ALA A 6 -9.43 -8.16 3.16
C ALA A 6 -8.55 -8.18 1.92
N ARG A 7 -9.14 -7.88 0.75
CA ARG A 7 -8.38 -7.81 -0.51
C ARG A 7 -8.14 -6.36 -0.86
N LEU A 8 -6.88 -5.98 -0.98
CA LEU A 8 -6.48 -4.65 -1.42
C LEU A 8 -6.01 -4.70 -2.87
N GLN A 9 -6.40 -3.72 -3.68
CA GLN A 9 -5.76 -3.44 -4.96
C GLN A 9 -5.20 -2.03 -4.93
N VAL A 10 -3.93 -1.89 -5.30
CA VAL A 10 -3.25 -0.60 -5.39
C VAL A 10 -3.13 -0.22 -6.86
N ILE A 11 -3.51 1.01 -7.19
CA ILE A 11 -3.44 1.55 -8.56
C ILE A 11 -2.61 2.81 -8.54
N HIS A 12 -1.52 2.82 -9.28
CA HIS A 12 -0.67 3.99 -9.37
C HIS A 12 -1.16 4.91 -10.49
N ASN A 13 -1.89 5.98 -10.13
CA ASN A 13 -2.36 6.99 -11.09
C ASN A 13 -1.81 8.40 -10.83
N SER A 14 -0.75 8.53 -10.02
CA SER A 14 -0.09 9.82 -9.81
C SER A 14 0.81 10.14 -10.99
N ALA A 15 0.46 11.17 -11.77
CA ALA A 15 1.25 11.60 -12.93
C ALA A 15 2.47 12.46 -12.54
N ASP A 16 2.89 12.40 -11.29
CA ASP A 16 4.03 13.17 -10.79
C ASP A 16 5.35 12.53 -11.27
N ALA A 17 6.23 13.35 -11.88
CA ALA A 17 7.49 12.87 -12.41
C ALA A 17 8.46 12.40 -11.32
N ALA A 18 8.34 12.92 -10.10
CA ALA A 18 9.14 12.48 -8.95
C ALA A 18 8.61 11.17 -8.33
N ALA A 19 7.39 10.76 -8.70
CA ALA A 19 6.76 9.51 -8.28
C ALA A 19 6.55 8.56 -9.47
N ALA A 20 7.43 8.58 -10.47
CA ALA A 20 7.32 7.68 -11.63
C ALA A 20 7.31 6.18 -11.20
N GLU A 21 8.04 5.87 -10.14
CA GLU A 21 8.09 4.58 -9.46
C GLU A 21 8.00 4.85 -7.95
N VAL A 22 7.16 4.12 -7.24
CA VAL A 22 6.96 4.26 -5.79
C VAL A 22 6.96 2.91 -5.11
N ASP A 23 7.40 2.87 -3.86
CA ASP A 23 7.24 1.70 -3.02
C ASP A 23 5.97 1.81 -2.21
N VAL A 24 5.23 0.71 -2.16
CA VAL A 24 4.01 0.58 -1.36
C VAL A 24 4.31 -0.29 -0.16
N TRP A 25 4.07 0.24 1.02
CA TRP A 25 4.29 -0.43 2.30
C TRP A 25 2.96 -0.59 3.02
N LEU A 26 2.80 -1.71 3.71
CA LEU A 26 1.69 -1.98 4.62
C LEU A 26 2.24 -2.13 6.04
N ASN A 27 1.90 -1.17 6.90
CA ASN A 27 2.57 -0.89 8.17
C ASN A 27 4.08 -0.76 7.96
N ASP A 28 4.83 -1.80 8.33
CA ASP A 28 6.29 -1.87 8.22
C ASP A 28 6.75 -2.95 7.20
N GLN A 29 5.82 -3.52 6.44
CA GLN A 29 6.12 -4.55 5.46
C GLN A 29 6.04 -3.99 4.04
N LEU A 30 7.12 -4.13 3.26
CA LEU A 30 7.10 -3.80 1.84
C LEU A 30 6.12 -4.73 1.12
N LEU A 31 5.15 -4.12 0.45
CA LEU A 31 4.06 -4.79 -0.24
C LEU A 31 4.34 -4.87 -1.74
N ILE A 32 4.79 -3.75 -2.32
CA ILE A 32 5.16 -3.64 -3.73
C ILE A 32 6.40 -2.76 -3.81
N ASP A 33 7.44 -3.31 -4.42
CA ASP A 33 8.69 -2.61 -4.72
C ASP A 33 8.63 -2.05 -6.15
N ASN A 34 9.12 -0.82 -6.34
CA ASN A 34 9.23 -0.15 -7.64
C ASN A 34 7.92 -0.14 -8.46
N PHE A 35 6.81 0.24 -7.81
CA PHE A 35 5.48 0.27 -8.42
C PHE A 35 5.36 1.39 -9.46
N ALA A 36 5.40 1.02 -10.74
CA ALA A 36 5.42 1.95 -11.86
C ALA A 36 4.08 2.69 -12.05
N PHE A 37 4.15 3.94 -12.49
CA PHE A 37 2.99 4.73 -12.90
C PHE A 37 2.11 4.00 -13.95
N ARG A 38 0.78 4.19 -13.84
CA ARG A 38 -0.27 3.55 -14.66
C ARG A 38 -0.31 2.02 -14.58
N THR A 39 0.24 1.45 -13.52
CA THR A 39 0.08 0.01 -13.25
C THR A 39 -0.89 -0.22 -12.09
N ALA A 40 -1.45 -1.42 -12.06
CA ALA A 40 -2.32 -1.89 -10.99
C ALA A 40 -1.73 -3.17 -10.44
N SER A 41 -1.72 -3.31 -9.12
CA SER A 41 -1.33 -4.54 -8.46
C SER A 41 -2.41 -5.62 -8.64
N PRO A 42 -2.05 -6.91 -8.53
CA PRO A 42 -3.05 -7.93 -8.22
C PRO A 42 -3.69 -7.65 -6.86
N PHE A 43 -4.82 -8.31 -6.59
CA PHE A 43 -5.39 -8.33 -5.25
C PHE A 43 -4.43 -9.02 -4.29
N ILE A 44 -4.14 -8.34 -3.20
CA ILE A 44 -3.23 -8.77 -2.14
C ILE A 44 -4.01 -8.85 -0.83
N ASP A 45 -3.71 -9.88 -0.04
CA ASP A 45 -4.37 -10.08 1.24
C ASP A 45 -3.80 -9.12 2.28
N ALA A 46 -4.68 -8.34 2.89
CA ALA A 46 -4.40 -7.42 3.98
C ALA A 46 -5.14 -7.87 5.25
N PRO A 47 -4.58 -7.59 6.44
CA PRO A 47 -5.27 -7.88 7.69
C PRO A 47 -6.57 -7.07 7.77
N SER A 48 -7.67 -7.72 8.15
CA SER A 48 -8.96 -7.08 8.39
C SER A 48 -9.35 -7.15 9.87
N GLY A 49 -10.19 -6.22 10.31
CA GLY A 49 -10.61 -6.05 11.70
C GLY A 49 -9.55 -5.42 12.59
N VAL A 50 -8.47 -4.90 12.01
CA VAL A 50 -7.41 -4.14 12.68
C VAL A 50 -7.03 -2.93 11.84
N ASP A 51 -6.61 -1.84 12.48
CA ASP A 51 -6.05 -0.69 11.79
C ASP A 51 -4.70 -1.08 11.17
N PHE A 52 -4.53 -0.74 9.88
CA PHE A 52 -3.26 -0.85 9.17
C PHE A 52 -2.98 0.40 8.37
N ASP A 53 -1.71 0.76 8.26
CA ASP A 53 -1.26 1.89 7.45
C ASP A 53 -0.79 1.44 6.08
N VAL A 54 -1.27 2.09 5.02
CA VAL A 54 -0.68 1.99 3.67
C VAL A 54 0.16 3.22 3.43
N VAL A 55 1.46 3.01 3.28
CA VAL A 55 2.44 4.08 3.14
C VAL A 55 3.03 4.03 1.73
N ILE A 56 2.99 5.16 1.04
CA ILE A 56 3.57 5.33 -0.29
C ILE A 56 4.87 6.10 -0.16
N GLN A 57 5.93 5.55 -0.72
CA GLN A 57 7.28 6.08 -0.62
C GLN A 57 7.92 6.20 -2.00
N PRO A 58 8.88 7.12 -2.18
CA PRO A 58 9.64 7.13 -3.42
C PRO A 58 10.49 5.86 -3.52
N SER A 59 10.76 5.38 -4.74
CA SER A 59 11.54 4.14 -4.99
C SER A 59 12.97 4.11 -4.45
N ASN A 60 13.47 5.25 -3.99
CA ASN A 60 14.78 5.37 -3.33
C ASN A 60 14.69 5.32 -1.81
N SER A 61 13.49 5.13 -1.23
CA SER A 61 13.29 5.16 0.20
C SER A 61 13.64 3.82 0.83
N THR A 62 14.40 3.85 1.92
CA THR A 62 14.75 2.66 2.70
C THR A 62 13.94 2.54 4.00
N ASP A 63 13.06 3.49 4.27
CA ASP A 63 12.42 3.66 5.59
C ASP A 63 11.09 4.42 5.48
N THR A 64 10.06 4.06 6.26
CA THR A 64 8.67 4.60 6.17
C THR A 64 8.50 6.04 6.67
N LEU A 65 9.58 6.66 7.17
CA LEU A 65 9.56 7.96 7.86
C LEU A 65 9.26 9.16 6.94
N ASN A 66 9.68 9.12 5.67
CA ASN A 66 9.43 10.18 4.68
C ASN A 66 8.40 9.73 3.63
N ALA A 67 7.24 9.31 4.11
CA ALA A 67 6.13 8.93 3.24
C ALA A 67 5.65 10.10 2.37
N LEU A 68 5.50 9.86 1.06
CA LEU A 68 4.80 10.76 0.14
C LEU A 68 3.32 10.84 0.50
N ALA A 69 2.75 9.70 0.88
CA ALA A 69 1.38 9.61 1.37
C ALA A 69 1.27 8.47 2.39
N ARG A 70 0.40 8.65 3.38
CA ARG A 70 0.03 7.62 4.34
C ARG A 70 -1.47 7.59 4.48
N PHE A 71 -2.02 6.39 4.41
CA PHE A 71 -3.45 6.14 4.52
C PHE A 71 -3.68 5.08 5.59
N THR A 72 -4.34 5.45 6.68
CA THR A 72 -4.74 4.49 7.70
C THR A 72 -6.11 3.92 7.31
N TYR A 73 -6.19 2.61 7.17
CA TYR A 73 -7.41 1.89 6.85
C TYR A 73 -7.75 0.89 7.95
N ASN A 74 -9.04 0.71 8.17
CA ASN A 74 -9.58 -0.38 8.96
C ASN A 74 -10.61 -1.08 8.08
N LEU A 75 -10.18 -2.16 7.43
CA LEU A 75 -11.05 -2.95 6.57
C LEU A 75 -11.81 -3.96 7.43
N VAL A 76 -13.12 -4.06 7.23
CA VAL A 76 -13.95 -5.06 7.91
C VAL A 76 -13.77 -6.42 7.24
N ASP A 77 -13.89 -7.51 7.99
CA ASP A 77 -13.78 -8.88 7.44
C ASP A 77 -14.72 -9.09 6.25
N GLY A 78 -14.16 -9.54 5.12
CA GLY A 78 -14.91 -9.82 3.90
C GLY A 78 -15.12 -8.63 2.95
N GLU A 79 -14.61 -7.43 3.27
CA GLU A 79 -14.66 -6.28 2.37
C GLU A 79 -13.51 -6.33 1.33
N THR A 80 -13.79 -5.88 0.10
CA THR A 80 -12.86 -5.85 -1.04
C THR A 80 -12.84 -4.48 -1.70
#